data_AF-A0A1T1HUU8-F1
#
_entry.id   AF-A0A1T1HUU8-F1
#
_cell.length_a   1.000
_cell.length_b   1.000
_cell.length_c   1.000
_cell.angle_alpha   90.00
_cell.angle_beta   90.00
_cell.angle_gamma   90.00
#
_symmetry.space_group_name_H-M   'P 1'
#
loop_
_entity.id
_entity.type
_entity.pdbx_description
1 polymer ?
#
loop_
_entity_poly.entity_id
_entity_poly.type
_entity_poly.pdbx_seq_one_letter_code
_entity_poly.pdbx_strand_id
1 'polypeptide(L)'
;MDTGFASFWIALEFWLTGYLALGESIQGWVLKQFNSLPTSVDAKIAILEVAAFAIERKPLAERLFGELTTPSLPWSLVMEENRKHSPGIGLVQSQDSPFGRVWSIGHDVLARYLINGVSYDRPALASLGLAGSVDSVDLRLNLIERVTSRPSFGERFAVDFATQLATRVLKLDEKQGNPEYFPYWQKVLEILENVPDTIKVSSRTFRHHVAISRRRVTQDDLFDVETQEKIDLLKKSVVDLEFALEYIDQTYGDEGDLALLNTLALVYQDLAEQASIGGLSEEVVDGYLFKADEVTNSALKQNQNNRYVLETAAKNLLRQRSRTADELARVEAAAKALTFVFQASRLESAIIRRSSLSSLANEAIQALRGESAQAVIERMCNLNSPYGYLAKAWTKIPQTKREGAFVLDDLDVGIAEEALTILKTSPVRDLLIVKLQYELEVIVNPQDFLSQLNLLDEIAAGGEQSLSLQHYVERAVLLYMQGQHKTADKEFRRLRPKVKEAQNPVYVPLRLRWLLRPDKSKRAICSARVADSNSSARLVAKVRELSNVEVLFNAQEFSKSRMGVGEQFKCQVTFSAMGPFLKPVDQEA
;
A
#
# COMPACT_ATOMS: atom_id res chain seq x y z
N MET A 1 -21.37 -2.74 -10.12
CA MET A 1 -22.59 -2.58 -10.93
C MET A 1 -23.70 -2.20 -9.99
N ASP A 2 -24.50 -1.22 -10.37
CA ASP A 2 -25.68 -0.81 -9.62
C ASP A 2 -26.63 -2.02 -9.50
N THR A 3 -26.93 -2.45 -8.28
CA THR A 3 -27.71 -3.67 -8.00
C THR A 3 -29.10 -3.60 -8.64
N GLY A 4 -29.65 -2.40 -8.80
CA GLY A 4 -30.91 -2.18 -9.53
C GLY A 4 -30.81 -2.51 -11.02
N PHE A 5 -29.70 -2.18 -11.68
CA PHE A 5 -29.51 -2.45 -13.12
C PHE A 5 -29.32 -3.95 -13.38
N ALA A 6 -28.53 -4.63 -12.55
CA ALA A 6 -28.36 -6.08 -12.65
C ALA A 6 -29.69 -6.83 -12.38
N SER A 7 -30.43 -6.41 -11.34
CA SER A 7 -31.73 -7.00 -11.00
C SER A 7 -32.75 -6.86 -12.14
N PHE A 8 -32.74 -5.74 -12.86
CA PHE A 8 -33.60 -5.52 -14.04
C PHE A 8 -33.31 -6.51 -15.17
N TRP A 9 -32.03 -6.71 -15.53
CA TRP A 9 -31.66 -7.63 -16.61
C TRP A 9 -31.92 -9.09 -16.25
N ILE A 10 -31.67 -9.46 -15.00
CA ILE A 10 -32.04 -10.78 -14.47
C ILE A 10 -33.55 -10.96 -14.59
N ALA A 11 -34.35 -10.01 -14.10
CA ALA A 11 -35.82 -10.05 -14.19
C ALA A 11 -36.30 -10.20 -15.64
N LEU A 12 -35.72 -9.42 -16.55
CA LEU A 12 -36.06 -9.43 -17.97
C LEU A 12 -35.71 -10.77 -18.61
N GLU A 13 -34.55 -11.35 -18.32
CA GLU A 13 -34.14 -12.66 -18.83
C GLU A 13 -35.10 -13.76 -18.35
N PHE A 14 -35.41 -13.81 -17.05
CA PHE A 14 -36.35 -14.78 -16.49
C PHE A 14 -37.78 -14.62 -17.02
N TRP A 15 -38.19 -13.38 -17.32
CA TRP A 15 -39.49 -13.11 -17.92
C TRP A 15 -39.55 -13.50 -19.41
N LEU A 16 -38.53 -13.14 -20.21
CA LEU A 16 -38.45 -13.47 -21.63
C LEU A 16 -38.33 -14.98 -21.88
N THR A 17 -37.72 -15.70 -20.95
CA THR A 17 -37.58 -17.16 -21.00
C THR A 17 -38.82 -17.91 -20.47
N GLY A 18 -39.82 -17.19 -19.96
CA GLY A 18 -41.08 -17.75 -19.47
C GLY A 18 -40.99 -18.48 -18.14
N TYR A 19 -39.90 -18.30 -17.39
CA TYR A 19 -39.68 -18.97 -16.10
C TYR A 19 -40.46 -18.35 -14.94
N LEU A 20 -40.91 -17.10 -15.08
CA LEU A 20 -41.52 -16.32 -14.00
C LEU A 20 -42.93 -15.83 -14.38
N ALA A 21 -43.91 -16.18 -13.54
CA ALA A 21 -45.30 -15.76 -13.73
C ALA A 21 -45.51 -14.28 -13.37
N LEU A 22 -46.46 -13.61 -14.04
CA LEU A 22 -46.80 -12.22 -13.69
C LEU A 22 -47.24 -12.13 -12.21
N GLY A 23 -46.53 -11.32 -11.43
CA GLY A 23 -46.81 -11.09 -10.00
C GLY A 23 -45.94 -11.90 -9.02
N GLU A 24 -45.11 -12.84 -9.49
CA GLU A 24 -44.13 -13.54 -8.65
C GLU A 24 -42.83 -12.70 -8.53
N SER A 25 -42.23 -12.62 -7.34
CA SER A 25 -40.91 -11.98 -7.19
C SER A 25 -39.79 -12.98 -7.50
N ILE A 26 -38.68 -12.53 -8.09
CA ILE A 26 -37.51 -13.40 -8.36
C ILE A 26 -37.03 -14.08 -7.09
N GLN A 27 -37.02 -13.35 -5.96
CA GLN A 27 -36.66 -13.92 -4.66
C GLN A 27 -37.61 -15.05 -4.24
N GLY A 28 -38.93 -14.84 -4.34
CA GLY A 28 -39.92 -15.87 -4.02
C GLY A 28 -39.79 -17.10 -4.92
N TRP A 29 -39.54 -16.86 -6.21
CA TRP A 29 -39.33 -17.92 -7.19
C TRP A 29 -38.06 -18.75 -6.90
N VAL A 30 -36.92 -18.10 -6.67
CA VAL A 30 -35.65 -18.78 -6.31
C VAL A 30 -35.80 -19.57 -5.00
N LEU A 31 -36.47 -19.00 -4.00
CA LEU A 31 -36.75 -19.69 -2.73
C LEU A 31 -37.63 -20.92 -2.94
N LYS A 32 -38.68 -20.83 -3.77
CA LYS A 32 -39.55 -21.96 -4.10
C LYS A 32 -38.76 -23.08 -4.79
N GLN A 33 -37.90 -22.74 -5.76
CA GLN A 33 -37.01 -23.70 -6.43
C GLN A 33 -36.13 -24.41 -5.40
N PHE A 34 -35.46 -23.66 -4.52
CA PHE A 34 -34.61 -24.21 -3.46
C PHE A 34 -35.37 -25.12 -2.48
N ASN A 35 -36.54 -24.69 -2.01
CA ASN A 35 -37.36 -25.47 -1.08
C ASN A 35 -37.84 -26.78 -1.74
N SER A 36 -38.17 -26.74 -3.04
CA SER A 36 -38.65 -27.90 -3.80
C SER A 36 -37.57 -28.91 -4.23
N LEU A 37 -36.29 -28.62 -4.02
CA LEU A 37 -35.20 -29.53 -4.40
C LEU A 37 -35.33 -30.90 -3.69
N PRO A 38 -35.40 -32.02 -4.45
CA PRO A 38 -35.48 -33.37 -3.90
C PRO A 38 -34.08 -33.89 -3.50
N THR A 39 -33.41 -33.18 -2.59
CA THR A 39 -32.03 -33.46 -2.17
C THR A 39 -31.88 -33.49 -0.65
N SER A 40 -30.77 -34.03 -0.17
CA SER A 40 -30.44 -34.07 1.26
C SER A 40 -30.27 -32.67 1.87
N VAL A 41 -30.41 -32.58 3.20
CA VAL A 41 -30.15 -31.35 3.96
C VAL A 41 -28.71 -30.87 3.74
N ASP A 42 -27.74 -31.78 3.74
CA ASP A 42 -26.32 -31.46 3.50
C ASP A 42 -26.12 -30.78 2.14
N ALA A 43 -26.81 -31.28 1.10
CA ALA A 43 -26.73 -30.68 -0.24
C ALA A 43 -27.41 -29.31 -0.31
N LYS A 44 -28.54 -29.12 0.39
CA LYS A 44 -29.16 -27.80 0.51
C LYS A 44 -28.24 -26.81 1.23
N ILE A 45 -27.58 -27.24 2.30
CA ILE A 45 -26.58 -26.42 3.02
C ILE A 45 -25.40 -26.09 2.10
N ALA A 46 -24.87 -27.04 1.35
CA ALA A 46 -23.77 -26.79 0.41
C ALA A 46 -24.15 -25.78 -0.68
N ILE A 47 -25.39 -25.80 -1.17
CA ILE A 47 -25.89 -24.78 -2.12
C ILE A 47 -25.93 -23.39 -1.46
N LEU A 48 -26.32 -23.30 -0.19
CA LEU A 48 -26.28 -22.03 0.56
C LEU A 48 -24.84 -21.57 0.82
N GLU A 49 -23.90 -22.48 1.09
CA GLU A 49 -22.47 -22.17 1.20
C GLU A 49 -21.94 -21.62 -0.13
N VAL A 50 -22.26 -22.26 -1.26
CA VAL A 50 -21.93 -21.76 -2.60
C VAL A 50 -22.53 -20.36 -2.82
N ALA A 51 -23.78 -20.13 -2.40
CA ALA A 51 -24.42 -18.83 -2.49
C ALA A 51 -23.68 -17.77 -1.67
N ALA A 52 -23.32 -18.08 -0.41
CA ALA A 52 -22.60 -17.16 0.47
C ALA A 52 -21.28 -16.68 -0.16
N PHE A 53 -20.50 -17.59 -0.75
CA PHE A 53 -19.26 -17.24 -1.46
C PHE A 53 -19.50 -16.56 -2.81
N ALA A 54 -20.56 -16.91 -3.53
CA ALA A 54 -20.93 -16.25 -4.79
C ALA A 54 -21.30 -14.78 -4.61
N ILE A 55 -21.90 -14.40 -3.47
CA ILE A 55 -22.14 -13.00 -3.10
C ILE A 55 -20.82 -12.22 -3.03
N GLU A 56 -19.76 -12.88 -2.54
CA GLU A 56 -18.40 -12.36 -2.45
C GLU A 56 -17.59 -12.56 -3.74
N ARG A 57 -18.26 -13.01 -4.82
CA ARG A 57 -17.69 -13.31 -6.13
C ARG A 57 -16.54 -14.32 -6.05
N LYS A 58 -16.69 -15.30 -5.18
CA LYS A 58 -15.78 -16.43 -5.03
C LYS A 58 -16.49 -17.72 -5.42
N PRO A 59 -15.97 -18.48 -6.40
CA PRO A 59 -16.45 -19.83 -6.60
C PRO A 59 -15.92 -20.72 -5.47
N LEU A 60 -16.75 -21.62 -4.95
CA LEU A 60 -16.41 -22.51 -3.86
C LEU A 60 -15.87 -23.85 -4.40
N ALA A 61 -14.69 -24.25 -3.96
CA ALA A 61 -14.09 -25.51 -4.38
C ALA A 61 -14.87 -26.71 -3.83
N GLU A 62 -15.13 -27.71 -4.68
CA GLU A 62 -15.87 -28.93 -4.30
C GLU A 62 -15.18 -29.67 -3.13
N ARG A 63 -13.86 -29.58 -3.05
CA ARG A 63 -13.04 -30.15 -1.95
C ARG A 63 -13.30 -29.51 -0.58
N LEU A 64 -13.91 -28.33 -0.55
CA LEU A 64 -14.25 -27.62 0.68
C LEU A 64 -15.67 -27.95 1.16
N PHE A 65 -16.45 -28.74 0.41
CA PHE A 65 -17.75 -29.21 0.88
C PHE A 65 -17.61 -30.20 2.05
N GLY A 66 -18.62 -30.22 2.92
CA GLY A 66 -18.68 -31.16 4.05
C GLY A 66 -18.94 -32.60 3.60
N GLU A 67 -19.00 -33.53 4.55
CA GLU A 67 -19.36 -34.92 4.24
C GLU A 67 -20.86 -35.02 3.92
N LEU A 68 -21.21 -35.84 2.91
CA LEU A 68 -22.59 -36.20 2.61
C LEU A 68 -23.00 -37.37 3.50
N THR A 69 -23.88 -37.11 4.47
CA THR A 69 -24.32 -38.15 5.41
C THR A 69 -25.21 -39.21 4.74
N THR A 70 -26.10 -38.80 3.81
CA THR A 70 -26.94 -39.75 3.04
C THR A 70 -27.49 -39.11 1.75
N PRO A 71 -27.33 -39.73 0.56
CA PRO A 71 -26.45 -40.84 0.21
C PRO A 71 -24.99 -40.40 0.03
N SER A 72 -24.04 -41.32 0.22
CA SER A 72 -22.60 -41.10 -0.04
C SER A 72 -22.30 -41.13 -1.55
N LEU A 73 -22.80 -40.13 -2.27
CA LEU A 73 -22.49 -39.89 -3.67
C LEU A 73 -21.38 -38.84 -3.79
N PRO A 74 -20.58 -38.83 -4.87
CA PRO A 74 -19.67 -37.74 -5.13
C PRO A 74 -20.43 -36.41 -5.24
N TRP A 75 -19.91 -35.35 -4.59
CA TRP A 75 -20.50 -34.01 -4.64
C TRP A 75 -20.79 -33.53 -6.06
N SER A 76 -19.88 -33.82 -6.98
CA SER A 76 -20.07 -33.54 -8.39
C SER A 76 -21.35 -34.07 -9.01
N LEU A 77 -21.79 -35.28 -8.65
CA LEU A 77 -23.03 -35.86 -9.16
C LEU A 77 -24.23 -35.15 -8.52
N VAL A 78 -24.20 -34.99 -7.20
CA VAL A 78 -25.28 -34.36 -6.43
C VAL A 78 -25.53 -32.91 -6.89
N MET A 79 -24.47 -32.12 -7.05
CA MET A 79 -24.56 -30.73 -7.49
C MET A 79 -25.00 -30.62 -8.96
N GLU A 80 -24.57 -31.54 -9.82
CA GLU A 80 -24.99 -31.57 -11.22
C GLU A 80 -26.48 -31.95 -11.37
N GLU A 81 -26.97 -32.89 -10.55
CA GLU A 81 -28.38 -33.24 -10.49
C GLU A 81 -29.21 -32.06 -9.98
N ASN A 82 -28.78 -31.39 -8.91
CA ASN A 82 -29.47 -30.20 -8.39
C ASN A 82 -29.51 -29.06 -9.41
N ARG A 83 -28.41 -28.83 -10.14
CA ARG A 83 -28.35 -27.87 -11.25
C ARG A 83 -29.39 -28.17 -12.34
N LYS A 84 -29.57 -29.44 -12.69
CA LYS A 84 -30.55 -29.87 -13.71
C LYS A 84 -31.99 -29.76 -13.23
N HIS A 85 -32.26 -30.11 -11.97
CA HIS A 85 -33.62 -30.09 -11.40
C HIS A 85 -34.14 -28.67 -11.17
N SER A 86 -33.27 -27.76 -10.68
CA SER A 86 -33.65 -26.38 -10.38
C SER A 86 -32.69 -25.39 -11.04
N PRO A 87 -32.75 -25.23 -12.38
CA PRO A 87 -31.90 -24.29 -13.10
C PRO A 87 -32.08 -22.84 -12.63
N GLY A 88 -33.23 -22.52 -12.02
CA GLY A 88 -33.53 -21.20 -11.46
C GLY A 88 -32.65 -20.75 -10.30
N ILE A 89 -31.97 -21.67 -9.62
CA ILE A 89 -30.95 -21.33 -8.61
C ILE A 89 -29.70 -20.73 -9.29
N GLY A 90 -29.48 -21.03 -10.57
CA GLY A 90 -28.36 -20.53 -11.33
C GLY A 90 -27.02 -21.16 -10.95
N LEU A 91 -27.02 -22.42 -10.50
CA LEU A 91 -25.79 -23.15 -10.18
C LEU A 91 -24.93 -23.32 -11.44
N VAL A 92 -23.65 -22.96 -11.34
CA VAL A 92 -22.65 -23.08 -12.41
C VAL A 92 -21.45 -23.87 -11.90
N GLN A 93 -20.92 -24.72 -12.78
CA GLN A 93 -19.71 -25.49 -12.54
C GLN A 93 -18.57 -24.92 -13.38
N SER A 94 -17.38 -24.84 -12.80
CA SER A 94 -16.15 -24.47 -13.51
C SER A 94 -14.95 -25.30 -13.03
N GLN A 95 -13.83 -25.16 -13.73
CA GLN A 95 -12.50 -25.62 -13.32
C GLN A 95 -11.65 -24.38 -13.06
N ASP A 96 -11.00 -24.32 -11.90
CA ASP A 96 -10.12 -23.22 -11.51
C ASP A 96 -8.83 -23.77 -10.89
N SER A 97 -7.69 -23.19 -11.20
CA SER A 97 -6.38 -23.64 -10.68
C SER A 97 -5.93 -22.69 -9.58
N PRO A 98 -5.54 -23.16 -8.38
CA PRO A 98 -5.26 -24.55 -7.99
C PRO A 98 -6.47 -25.31 -7.37
N PHE A 99 -7.66 -24.72 -7.38
CA PHE A 99 -8.84 -25.22 -6.63
C PHE A 99 -9.49 -26.50 -7.21
N GLY A 100 -9.18 -26.84 -8.46
CA GLY A 100 -9.81 -27.91 -9.21
C GLY A 100 -11.25 -27.56 -9.60
N ARG A 101 -12.17 -28.47 -9.31
CA ARG A 101 -13.59 -28.26 -9.60
C ARG A 101 -14.22 -27.30 -8.60
N VAL A 102 -14.88 -26.28 -9.11
CA VAL A 102 -15.53 -25.24 -8.30
C VAL A 102 -16.99 -25.05 -8.70
N TRP A 103 -17.80 -24.62 -7.74
CA TRP A 103 -19.23 -24.35 -7.88
C TRP A 103 -19.52 -22.89 -7.51
N SER A 104 -20.42 -22.25 -8.24
CA SER A 104 -20.88 -20.89 -7.97
C SER A 104 -22.34 -20.72 -8.35
N ILE A 105 -22.92 -19.58 -7.98
CA ILE A 105 -24.18 -19.09 -8.56
C ILE A 105 -23.82 -18.05 -9.60
N GLY A 106 -24.37 -18.17 -10.81
CA GLY A 106 -23.98 -17.38 -11.98
C GLY A 106 -24.05 -15.86 -11.81
N HIS A 107 -24.80 -15.38 -10.81
CA HIS A 107 -24.86 -13.95 -10.47
C HIS A 107 -24.95 -13.73 -8.95
N ASP A 108 -24.16 -12.79 -8.41
CA ASP A 108 -24.16 -12.39 -7.00
C ASP A 108 -25.55 -11.96 -6.47
N VAL A 109 -26.33 -11.24 -7.28
CA VAL A 109 -27.72 -10.85 -6.97
C VAL A 109 -28.64 -12.07 -6.78
N LEU A 110 -28.54 -13.12 -7.60
CA LEU A 110 -29.34 -14.34 -7.41
C LEU A 110 -28.97 -15.05 -6.11
N ALA A 111 -27.67 -15.09 -5.79
CA ALA A 111 -27.19 -15.62 -4.52
C ALA A 111 -27.72 -14.81 -3.32
N ARG A 112 -27.76 -13.47 -3.42
CA ARG A 112 -28.36 -12.59 -2.41
C ARG A 112 -29.86 -12.88 -2.24
N TYR A 113 -30.61 -13.06 -3.32
CA TYR A 113 -32.02 -13.41 -3.23
C TYR A 113 -32.24 -14.76 -2.53
N LEU A 114 -31.42 -15.76 -2.84
CA LEU A 114 -31.52 -17.07 -2.16
C LEU A 114 -31.26 -16.94 -0.65
N ILE A 115 -30.14 -16.31 -0.26
CA ILE A 115 -29.78 -16.12 1.15
C ILE A 115 -30.85 -15.28 1.88
N ASN A 116 -31.32 -14.18 1.28
CA ASN A 116 -32.38 -13.35 1.85
C ASN A 116 -33.67 -14.15 2.01
N GLY A 117 -34.10 -14.86 0.96
CA GLY A 117 -35.31 -15.68 0.97
C GLY A 117 -35.29 -16.72 2.09
N VAL A 118 -34.18 -17.47 2.22
CA VAL A 118 -34.02 -18.46 3.29
C VAL A 118 -33.94 -17.80 4.66
N SER A 119 -33.27 -16.65 4.80
CA SER A 119 -33.15 -15.95 6.09
C SER A 119 -34.50 -15.53 6.68
N TYR A 120 -35.50 -15.25 5.84
CA TYR A 120 -36.86 -14.91 6.25
C TYR A 120 -37.79 -16.13 6.39
N ASP A 121 -37.40 -17.30 5.88
CA ASP A 121 -38.15 -18.57 6.00
C ASP A 121 -37.69 -19.33 7.25
N ARG A 122 -38.25 -18.96 8.41
CA ARG A 122 -37.90 -19.56 9.72
C ARG A 122 -38.07 -21.09 9.76
N PRO A 123 -39.15 -21.68 9.21
CA PRO A 123 -39.26 -23.13 9.07
C PRO A 123 -38.12 -23.76 8.25
N ALA A 124 -37.76 -23.17 7.10
CA ALA A 124 -36.65 -23.68 6.30
C ALA A 124 -35.32 -23.62 7.07
N LEU A 125 -35.00 -22.50 7.73
CA LEU A 125 -33.80 -22.39 8.56
C LEU A 125 -33.73 -23.45 9.66
N ALA A 126 -34.85 -23.70 10.35
CA ALA A 126 -34.92 -24.72 11.39
C ALA A 126 -34.67 -26.12 10.82
N SER A 127 -35.26 -26.44 9.67
CA SER A 127 -35.05 -27.74 9.00
C SER A 127 -33.62 -27.97 8.53
N LEU A 128 -32.86 -26.90 8.28
CA LEU A 128 -31.46 -26.95 7.88
C LEU A 128 -30.48 -26.86 9.07
N GLY A 129 -30.98 -26.74 10.31
CA GLY A 129 -30.14 -26.56 11.49
C GLY A 129 -29.46 -25.19 11.57
N LEU A 130 -30.02 -24.16 10.92
CA LEU A 130 -29.48 -22.79 10.82
C LEU A 130 -30.34 -21.75 11.56
N ALA A 131 -31.22 -22.20 12.46
CA ALA A 131 -32.20 -21.36 13.17
C ALA A 131 -31.57 -20.24 14.03
N GLY A 132 -30.30 -20.36 14.41
CA GLY A 132 -29.59 -19.34 15.20
C GLY A 132 -29.24 -18.06 14.44
N SER A 133 -29.46 -18.02 13.11
CA SER A 133 -29.11 -16.83 12.30
C SER A 133 -30.11 -15.69 12.53
N VAL A 134 -29.59 -14.50 12.87
CA VAL A 134 -30.41 -13.32 13.19
C VAL A 134 -31.03 -12.73 11.91
N ASP A 135 -30.19 -12.47 10.91
CA ASP A 135 -30.56 -11.92 9.61
C ASP A 135 -29.78 -12.57 8.45
N SER A 136 -29.93 -12.01 7.23
CA SER A 136 -29.28 -12.50 6.02
C SER A 136 -27.75 -12.38 6.04
N VAL A 137 -27.20 -11.35 6.68
CA VAL A 137 -25.74 -11.13 6.78
C VAL A 137 -25.15 -12.10 7.80
N ASP A 138 -25.83 -12.26 8.94
CA ASP A 138 -25.44 -13.20 9.98
C ASP A 138 -25.47 -14.67 9.47
N LEU A 139 -26.50 -15.02 8.68
CA LEU A 139 -26.59 -16.31 7.98
C LEU A 139 -25.42 -16.49 7.00
N ARG A 140 -25.08 -15.46 6.22
CA ARG A 140 -23.94 -15.51 5.29
C ARG A 140 -22.63 -15.76 6.03
N LEU A 141 -22.40 -15.08 7.14
CA LEU A 141 -21.21 -15.28 7.99
C LEU A 141 -21.18 -16.68 8.60
N ASN A 142 -22.31 -17.20 9.10
CA ASN A 142 -22.42 -18.59 9.58
C ASN A 142 -22.02 -19.61 8.49
N LEU A 143 -22.45 -19.40 7.25
CA LEU A 143 -22.12 -20.29 6.13
C LEU A 143 -20.64 -20.21 5.75
N ILE A 144 -20.04 -19.03 5.78
CA ILE A 144 -18.59 -18.84 5.57
C ILE A 144 -17.80 -19.52 6.69
N GLU A 145 -18.20 -19.36 7.95
CA GLU A 145 -17.60 -20.01 9.11
C GLU A 145 -17.58 -21.53 8.96
N ARG A 146 -18.74 -22.12 8.62
CA ARG A 146 -18.87 -23.57 8.43
C ARG A 146 -17.90 -24.15 7.41
N VAL A 147 -17.58 -23.39 6.35
CA VAL A 147 -16.62 -23.81 5.32
C VAL A 147 -15.19 -23.62 5.81
N THR A 148 -14.90 -22.45 6.39
CA THR A 148 -13.54 -22.07 6.80
C THR A 148 -13.02 -22.86 7.99
N SER A 149 -13.90 -23.35 8.87
CA SER A 149 -13.53 -24.19 10.02
C SER A 149 -13.30 -25.66 9.67
N ARG A 150 -13.44 -26.08 8.41
CA ARG A 150 -13.24 -27.48 7.99
C ARG A 150 -11.75 -27.85 7.94
N PRO A 151 -11.36 -29.10 8.28
CA PRO A 151 -9.97 -29.54 8.12
C PRO A 151 -9.44 -29.42 6.69
N SER A 152 -10.28 -29.63 5.66
CA SER A 152 -9.89 -29.49 4.25
C SER A 152 -9.53 -28.05 3.87
N PHE A 153 -10.02 -27.06 4.61
CA PHE A 153 -9.62 -25.66 4.47
C PHE A 153 -8.17 -25.42 4.93
N GLY A 154 -7.60 -26.35 5.71
CA GLY A 154 -6.21 -26.33 6.13
C GLY A 154 -5.22 -26.86 5.10
N GLU A 155 -5.68 -27.36 3.96
CA GLU A 155 -4.82 -27.91 2.92
C GLU A 155 -4.17 -26.80 2.07
N ARG A 156 -3.01 -27.11 1.47
CA ARG A 156 -2.22 -26.14 0.68
C ARG A 156 -2.99 -25.43 -0.43
N PHE A 157 -3.96 -26.10 -1.06
CA PHE A 157 -4.74 -25.49 -2.14
C PHE A 157 -5.64 -24.33 -1.66
N ALA A 158 -5.98 -24.29 -0.37
CA ALA A 158 -6.88 -23.31 0.22
C ALA A 158 -6.14 -22.06 0.75
N VAL A 159 -4.81 -22.03 0.77
CA VAL A 159 -4.00 -20.90 1.28
C VAL A 159 -4.35 -19.59 0.55
N ASP A 160 -4.41 -19.62 -0.78
CA ASP A 160 -4.77 -18.44 -1.57
C ASP A 160 -6.20 -17.99 -1.29
N PHE A 161 -7.10 -18.94 -1.05
CA PHE A 161 -8.50 -18.67 -0.76
C PHE A 161 -8.66 -18.03 0.64
N ALA A 162 -7.99 -18.57 1.66
CA ALA A 162 -7.95 -18.01 3.01
C ALA A 162 -7.34 -16.60 3.02
N THR A 163 -6.25 -16.39 2.28
CA THR A 163 -5.62 -15.08 2.13
C THR A 163 -6.58 -14.07 1.49
N GLN A 164 -7.33 -14.48 0.46
CA GLN A 164 -8.35 -13.63 -0.16
C GLN A 164 -9.51 -13.30 0.79
N LEU A 165 -9.88 -14.21 1.69
CA LEU A 165 -10.87 -13.93 2.72
C LEU A 165 -10.39 -12.82 3.66
N ALA A 166 -9.19 -12.95 4.24
CA ALA A 166 -8.64 -11.96 5.17
C ALA A 166 -8.33 -10.60 4.50
N THR A 167 -7.93 -10.62 3.23
CA THR A 167 -7.50 -9.40 2.51
C THR A 167 -8.65 -8.62 1.89
N ARG A 168 -9.76 -9.27 1.51
CA ARG A 168 -10.85 -8.63 0.72
C ARG A 168 -12.26 -8.85 1.25
N VAL A 169 -12.59 -10.06 1.70
CA VAL A 169 -13.98 -10.43 2.02
C VAL A 169 -14.31 -10.06 3.46
N LEU A 170 -13.55 -10.61 4.40
CA LEU A 170 -13.69 -10.43 5.84
C LEU A 170 -12.80 -9.28 6.35
N LYS A 171 -12.39 -8.39 5.45
CA LYS A 171 -11.53 -7.27 5.79
C LYS A 171 -12.36 -6.22 6.55
N LEU A 172 -11.99 -5.99 7.81
CA LEU A 172 -12.49 -4.88 8.61
C LEU A 172 -11.55 -3.68 8.42
N ASP A 173 -11.86 -2.84 7.44
CA ASP A 173 -11.17 -1.57 7.15
C ASP A 173 -12.16 -0.66 6.42
N GLU A 174 -12.45 0.54 6.94
CA GLU A 174 -13.46 1.45 6.36
C GLU A 174 -13.23 1.73 4.86
N LYS A 175 -11.98 1.77 4.40
CA LYS A 175 -11.64 2.20 3.03
C LYS A 175 -11.71 1.08 2.00
N GLN A 176 -11.55 -0.17 2.44
CA GLN A 176 -11.33 -1.31 1.55
C GLN A 176 -12.18 -2.55 1.90
N GLY A 177 -12.76 -2.57 3.10
CA GLY A 177 -13.57 -3.67 3.62
C GLY A 177 -15.01 -3.65 3.15
N ASN A 178 -15.75 -4.71 3.52
CA ASN A 178 -17.17 -4.80 3.25
C ASN A 178 -17.98 -4.19 4.42
N PRO A 179 -18.64 -3.03 4.23
CA PRO A 179 -19.35 -2.34 5.31
C PRO A 179 -20.54 -3.13 5.85
N GLU A 180 -21.10 -4.08 5.08
CA GLU A 180 -22.17 -4.97 5.57
C GLU A 180 -21.72 -5.80 6.79
N TYR A 181 -20.42 -6.05 6.93
CA TYR A 181 -19.87 -6.88 8.01
C TYR A 181 -19.43 -6.09 9.24
N PHE A 182 -19.40 -4.76 9.20
CA PHE A 182 -18.91 -3.96 10.33
C PHE A 182 -19.75 -4.11 11.61
N PRO A 183 -21.10 -4.19 11.54
CA PRO A 183 -21.91 -4.49 12.73
C PRO A 183 -21.65 -5.90 13.31
N TYR A 184 -21.08 -6.80 12.51
CA TYR A 184 -20.79 -8.19 12.85
C TYR A 184 -19.29 -8.45 13.09
N TRP A 185 -18.52 -7.40 13.40
CA TRP A 185 -17.06 -7.46 13.44
C TRP A 185 -16.51 -8.55 14.38
N GLN A 186 -17.15 -8.80 15.53
CA GLN A 186 -16.74 -9.85 16.48
C GLN A 186 -16.79 -11.23 15.82
N LYS A 187 -17.89 -11.53 15.14
CA LYS A 187 -18.08 -12.78 14.40
C LYS A 187 -17.10 -12.89 13.24
N VAL A 188 -16.82 -11.79 12.54
CA VAL A 188 -15.81 -11.78 11.48
C VAL A 188 -14.43 -12.15 12.00
N LEU A 189 -14.03 -11.59 13.15
CA LEU A 189 -12.77 -11.95 13.79
C LEU A 189 -12.76 -13.39 14.29
N GLU A 190 -13.87 -13.87 14.87
CA GLU A 190 -14.02 -15.27 15.27
C GLU A 190 -13.84 -16.24 14.10
N ILE A 191 -14.45 -15.95 12.94
CA ILE A 191 -14.27 -16.75 11.71
C ILE A 191 -12.79 -16.80 11.32
N LEU A 192 -12.10 -15.66 11.31
CA LEU A 192 -10.68 -15.59 10.97
C LEU A 192 -9.81 -16.31 12.01
N GLU A 193 -10.19 -16.28 13.29
CA GLU A 193 -9.53 -16.99 14.39
C GLU A 193 -9.76 -18.52 14.32
N ASN A 194 -10.89 -18.97 13.78
CA ASN A 194 -11.25 -20.38 13.66
C ASN A 194 -10.69 -21.08 12.40
N VAL A 195 -10.05 -20.33 11.49
CA VAL A 195 -9.34 -20.92 10.35
C VAL A 195 -8.28 -21.93 10.84
N PRO A 196 -8.09 -23.09 10.18
CA PRO A 196 -7.12 -24.10 10.56
C PRO A 196 -5.70 -23.55 10.75
N ASP A 197 -5.02 -24.05 11.79
CA ASP A 197 -3.68 -23.57 12.16
C ASP A 197 -2.64 -23.79 11.07
N THR A 198 -2.81 -24.80 10.21
CA THR A 198 -1.94 -25.03 9.05
C THR A 198 -1.89 -23.82 8.11
N ILE A 199 -2.98 -23.07 7.95
CA ILE A 199 -3.00 -21.81 7.19
C ILE A 199 -2.29 -20.71 7.99
N LYS A 200 -2.62 -20.57 9.27
CA LYS A 200 -2.03 -19.53 10.12
C LYS A 200 -0.51 -19.65 10.20
N VAL A 201 0.05 -20.86 10.30
CA VAL A 201 1.50 -21.07 10.37
C VAL A 201 2.21 -21.02 9.01
N SER A 202 1.48 -21.02 7.90
CA SER A 202 2.07 -21.05 6.55
C SER A 202 1.91 -19.76 5.75
N SER A 203 1.02 -18.84 6.14
CA SER A 203 0.76 -17.60 5.41
C SER A 203 1.01 -16.36 6.25
N ARG A 204 2.06 -15.62 5.88
CA ARG A 204 2.37 -14.28 6.43
C ARG A 204 1.26 -13.30 6.10
N THR A 205 0.81 -13.32 4.85
CA THR A 205 -0.21 -12.43 4.32
C THR A 205 -1.54 -12.59 5.07
N PHE A 206 -1.96 -13.83 5.36
CA PHE A 206 -3.16 -14.08 6.16
C PHE A 206 -3.04 -13.45 7.56
N ARG A 207 -1.99 -13.80 8.33
CA ARG A 207 -1.78 -13.27 9.69
C ARG A 207 -1.71 -11.75 9.71
N HIS A 208 -0.97 -11.17 8.78
CA HIS A 208 -0.83 -9.72 8.69
C HIS A 208 -2.20 -9.05 8.50
N HIS A 209 -3.02 -9.56 7.60
CA HIS A 209 -4.32 -8.94 7.32
C HIS A 209 -5.34 -9.14 8.45
N VAL A 210 -5.28 -10.26 9.18
CA VAL A 210 -6.03 -10.45 10.42
C VAL A 210 -5.60 -9.44 11.49
N ALA A 211 -4.29 -9.27 11.70
CA ALA A 211 -3.75 -8.28 12.64
C ALA A 211 -4.15 -6.83 12.25
N ILE A 212 -4.12 -6.48 10.97
CA ILE A 212 -4.60 -5.18 10.50
C ILE A 212 -6.09 -5.01 10.83
N SER A 213 -6.92 -6.04 10.61
CA SER A 213 -8.36 -5.93 10.87
C SER A 213 -8.67 -5.79 12.36
N ARG A 214 -7.99 -6.54 13.24
CA ARG A 214 -8.07 -6.30 14.69
C ARG A 214 -7.65 -4.89 15.05
N ARG A 215 -6.54 -4.39 14.50
CA ARG A 215 -6.08 -3.02 14.73
C ARG A 215 -7.13 -1.98 14.27
N ARG A 216 -7.73 -2.13 13.09
CA ARG A 216 -8.72 -1.18 12.56
C ARG A 216 -9.96 -1.09 13.43
N VAL A 217 -10.45 -2.23 13.91
CA VAL A 217 -11.56 -2.31 14.87
C VAL A 217 -11.30 -1.46 16.12
N THR A 218 -10.05 -1.30 16.56
CA THR A 218 -9.76 -0.48 17.76
C THR A 218 -9.64 1.02 17.48
N GLN A 219 -9.40 1.41 16.22
CA GLN A 219 -9.08 2.77 15.83
C GLN A 219 -10.24 3.52 15.17
N ASP A 220 -11.10 2.81 14.44
CA ASP A 220 -12.17 3.45 13.66
C ASP A 220 -13.41 3.60 14.55
N ASP A 221 -14.02 4.80 14.56
CA ASP A 221 -15.19 5.14 15.40
C ASP A 221 -16.46 4.35 15.05
N LEU A 222 -16.43 3.57 13.96
CA LEU A 222 -17.53 2.73 13.49
C LEU A 222 -17.72 1.47 14.36
N PHE A 223 -16.72 1.12 15.18
CA PHE A 223 -16.75 -0.08 16.02
C PHE A 223 -16.85 0.35 17.49
N ASP A 224 -17.96 -0.02 18.13
CA ASP A 224 -18.16 0.21 19.56
C ASP A 224 -17.39 -0.86 20.35
N VAL A 225 -16.20 -0.50 20.83
CA VAL A 225 -15.26 -1.42 21.50
C VAL A 225 -14.76 -0.78 22.78
N GLU A 226 -14.89 -1.49 23.90
CA GLU A 226 -14.39 -1.03 25.19
C GLU A 226 -12.86 -1.00 25.23
N THR A 227 -12.27 -0.08 26.02
CA THR A 227 -10.80 0.10 26.11
C THR A 227 -10.06 -1.20 26.42
N GLN A 228 -10.60 -2.05 27.30
CA GLN A 228 -9.97 -3.32 27.65
C GLN A 228 -9.96 -4.30 26.47
N GLU A 229 -11.06 -4.40 25.73
CA GLU A 229 -11.17 -5.23 24.53
C GLU A 229 -10.24 -4.70 23.42
N LYS A 230 -10.11 -3.37 23.28
CA LYS A 230 -9.12 -2.77 22.37
C LYS A 230 -7.69 -3.22 22.70
N ILE A 231 -7.30 -3.22 23.98
CA ILE A 231 -5.98 -3.68 24.41
C ILE A 231 -5.78 -5.17 24.06
N ASP A 232 -6.78 -6.01 24.30
CA ASP A 232 -6.66 -7.45 24.06
C ASP A 232 -6.59 -7.79 22.56
N LEU A 233 -7.37 -7.10 21.71
CA LEU A 233 -7.29 -7.22 20.26
C LEU A 233 -5.92 -6.79 19.71
N LEU A 234 -5.35 -5.71 20.24
CA LEU A 234 -4.03 -5.23 19.84
C LEU A 234 -2.92 -6.19 20.30
N LYS A 235 -3.00 -6.77 21.51
CA LYS A 235 -2.06 -7.81 21.95
C LYS A 235 -2.10 -9.05 21.06
N LYS A 236 -3.29 -9.52 20.67
CA LYS A 236 -3.44 -10.61 19.69
C LYS A 236 -2.78 -10.25 18.34
N SER A 237 -2.90 -8.97 17.93
CA SER A 237 -2.26 -8.47 16.70
C SER A 237 -0.74 -8.50 16.79
N VAL A 238 -0.15 -8.14 17.93
CA VAL A 238 1.29 -8.26 18.17
C VAL A 238 1.75 -9.71 17.99
N VAL A 239 1.06 -10.66 18.64
CA VAL A 239 1.40 -12.09 18.55
C VAL A 239 1.41 -12.59 17.10
N ASP A 240 0.41 -12.20 16.29
CA ASP A 240 0.34 -12.61 14.90
C ASP A 240 1.47 -12.03 14.04
N LEU A 241 1.84 -10.77 14.28
CA LEU A 241 2.88 -10.06 13.53
C LEU A 241 4.28 -10.56 13.90
N GLU A 242 4.56 -10.73 15.19
CA GLU A 242 5.82 -11.31 15.68
C GLU A 242 5.97 -12.75 15.19
N PHE A 243 4.91 -13.56 15.26
CA PHE A 243 4.96 -14.92 14.75
C PHE A 243 5.26 -14.96 13.25
N ALA A 244 4.61 -14.09 12.47
CA ALA A 244 4.84 -14.01 11.02
C ALA A 244 6.27 -13.59 10.70
N LEU A 245 6.85 -12.65 11.46
CA LEU A 245 8.22 -12.18 11.29
C LEU A 245 9.27 -13.23 11.68
N GLU A 246 9.05 -13.95 12.79
CA GLU A 246 10.04 -14.85 13.38
C GLU A 246 10.01 -16.28 12.80
N TYR A 247 8.82 -16.81 12.47
CA TYR A 247 8.64 -18.25 12.21
C TYR A 247 8.14 -18.60 10.82
N ILE A 248 7.78 -17.62 9.98
CA ILE A 248 7.33 -17.89 8.61
C ILE A 248 8.28 -17.21 7.62
N ASP A 249 8.98 -18.00 6.82
CA ASP A 249 9.92 -17.46 5.82
C ASP A 249 9.20 -16.59 4.78
N GLN A 250 9.84 -15.50 4.35
CA GLN A 250 9.33 -14.67 3.27
C GLN A 250 9.44 -15.42 1.93
N THR A 251 8.30 -15.65 1.28
CA THR A 251 8.25 -16.22 -0.08
C THR A 251 7.93 -15.17 -1.14
N TYR A 252 8.15 -15.50 -2.42
CA TYR A 252 7.85 -14.58 -3.51
C TYR A 252 6.34 -14.36 -3.65
N GLY A 253 5.90 -13.10 -3.56
CA GLY A 253 4.48 -12.72 -3.63
C GLY A 253 3.78 -12.65 -2.28
N ASP A 254 4.44 -13.07 -1.20
CA ASP A 254 3.99 -12.88 0.18
C ASP A 254 4.37 -11.51 0.74
N GLU A 255 3.76 -11.18 1.87
CA GLU A 255 3.97 -9.92 2.57
C GLU A 255 5.38 -9.80 3.17
N GLY A 256 6.08 -8.74 2.75
CA GLY A 256 7.47 -8.50 3.14
C GLY A 256 7.63 -7.99 4.56
N ASP A 257 8.81 -8.22 5.14
CA ASP A 257 9.15 -7.79 6.51
C ASP A 257 8.82 -6.31 6.77
N LEU A 258 9.11 -5.43 5.81
CA LEU A 258 8.88 -4.00 5.94
C LEU A 258 7.42 -3.65 6.27
N ALA A 259 6.47 -4.36 5.64
CA ALA A 259 5.03 -4.12 5.84
C ALA A 259 4.57 -4.61 7.22
N LEU A 260 5.08 -5.75 7.66
CA LEU A 260 4.84 -6.33 8.97
C LEU A 260 5.44 -5.47 10.08
N LEU A 261 6.71 -5.08 9.97
CA LEU A 261 7.39 -4.20 10.91
C LEU A 261 6.67 -2.86 11.04
N ASN A 262 6.29 -2.24 9.92
CA ASN A 262 5.55 -0.98 9.95
C ASN A 262 4.20 -1.12 10.68
N THR A 263 3.50 -2.23 10.45
CA THR A 263 2.22 -2.50 11.12
C THR A 263 2.42 -2.78 12.60
N LEU A 264 3.45 -3.55 12.98
CA LEU A 264 3.79 -3.87 14.35
C LEU A 264 4.15 -2.62 15.16
N ALA A 265 4.94 -1.71 14.58
CA ALA A 265 5.22 -0.41 15.18
C ALA A 265 3.95 0.39 15.47
N LEU A 266 3.02 0.45 14.50
CA LEU A 266 1.72 1.11 14.70
C LEU A 266 0.88 0.43 15.79
N VAL A 267 0.85 -0.90 15.85
CA VAL A 267 0.14 -1.64 16.90
C VAL A 267 0.73 -1.33 18.28
N TYR A 268 2.06 -1.26 18.42
CA TYR A 268 2.68 -0.90 19.69
C TYR A 268 2.40 0.55 20.11
N GLN A 269 2.38 1.48 19.14
CA GLN A 269 1.97 2.87 19.40
C GLN A 269 0.53 2.93 19.90
N ASP A 270 -0.39 2.21 19.27
CA ASP A 270 -1.79 2.19 19.66
C ASP A 270 -2.00 1.48 21.01
N LEU A 271 -1.21 0.43 21.31
CA LEU A 271 -1.19 -0.21 22.63
C LEU A 271 -0.77 0.76 23.72
N ALA A 272 0.28 1.55 23.51
CA ALA A 272 0.72 2.56 24.47
C ALA A 272 -0.38 3.59 24.77
N GLU A 273 -1.09 4.02 23.73
CA GLU A 273 -2.20 4.98 23.85
C GLU A 273 -3.40 4.38 24.60
N GLN A 274 -3.87 3.19 24.21
CA GLN A 274 -4.99 2.54 24.89
C GLN A 274 -4.62 2.13 26.33
N ALA A 275 -3.37 1.74 26.58
CA ALA A 275 -2.88 1.45 27.93
C ALA A 275 -2.90 2.69 28.83
N SER A 276 -2.50 3.84 28.30
CA SER A 276 -2.57 5.11 29.03
C SER A 276 -4.01 5.51 29.33
N ILE A 277 -4.92 5.41 28.35
CA ILE A 277 -6.37 5.68 28.53
C ILE A 277 -6.99 4.72 29.55
N GLY A 278 -6.61 3.44 29.50
CA GLY A 278 -7.06 2.41 30.43
C GLY A 278 -6.47 2.50 31.84
N GLY A 279 -5.61 3.47 32.11
CA GLY A 279 -5.00 3.66 33.43
C GLY A 279 -3.99 2.58 33.82
N LEU A 280 -3.37 1.89 32.84
CA LEU A 280 -2.23 1.00 33.11
C LEU A 280 -1.01 1.80 33.58
N SER A 281 -0.05 1.13 34.22
CA SER A 281 1.13 1.79 34.78
C SER A 281 2.00 2.45 33.69
N GLU A 282 2.66 3.55 34.05
CA GLU A 282 3.59 4.27 33.16
C GLU A 282 4.71 3.35 32.63
N GLU A 283 5.18 2.38 33.44
CA GLU A 283 6.16 1.38 33.02
C GLU A 283 5.67 0.51 31.85
N VAL A 284 4.39 0.12 31.85
CA VAL A 284 3.80 -0.66 30.75
C VAL A 284 3.69 0.19 29.49
N VAL A 285 3.28 1.44 29.62
CA VAL A 285 3.17 2.38 28.49
C VAL A 285 4.53 2.65 27.87
N ASP A 286 5.54 2.92 28.70
CA ASP A 286 6.93 3.13 28.26
C ASP A 286 7.51 1.88 27.61
N GLY A 287 7.20 0.70 28.14
CA GLY A 287 7.58 -0.58 27.54
C GLY A 287 7.04 -0.75 26.11
N TYR A 288 5.78 -0.38 25.85
CA TYR A 288 5.23 -0.42 24.49
C TYR A 288 5.86 0.62 23.56
N LEU A 289 6.13 1.83 24.05
CA LEU A 289 6.79 2.87 23.25
C LEU A 289 8.24 2.52 22.90
N PHE A 290 8.94 1.86 23.82
CA PHE A 290 10.28 1.33 23.57
C PHE A 290 10.26 0.29 22.46
N LYS A 291 9.34 -0.69 22.53
CA LYS A 291 9.17 -1.69 21.47
C LYS A 291 8.77 -1.06 20.13
N ALA A 292 7.89 -0.05 20.15
CA ALA A 292 7.55 0.70 18.95
C ALA A 292 8.79 1.34 18.31
N ASP A 293 9.72 1.86 19.12
CA ASP A 293 10.98 2.43 18.65
C ASP A 293 11.90 1.40 18.00
N GLU A 294 12.12 0.26 18.67
CA GLU A 294 12.98 -0.81 18.15
C GLU A 294 12.49 -1.34 16.80
N VAL A 295 11.17 -1.56 16.70
CA VAL A 295 10.55 -2.05 15.46
C VAL A 295 10.60 -0.98 14.36
N THR A 296 10.35 0.29 14.70
CA THR A 296 10.42 1.39 13.73
C THR A 296 11.83 1.60 13.20
N ASN A 297 12.84 1.53 14.07
CA ASN A 297 14.25 1.61 13.69
C ASN A 297 14.65 0.43 12.80
N SER A 298 14.11 -0.76 13.05
CA SER A 298 14.31 -1.93 12.20
C SER A 298 13.68 -1.74 10.81
N ALA A 299 12.46 -1.17 10.74
CA ALA A 299 11.82 -0.83 9.47
C ALA A 299 12.61 0.25 8.69
N LEU A 300 13.12 1.28 9.36
CA LEU A 300 13.97 2.31 8.75
C LEU A 300 15.27 1.72 8.18
N LYS A 301 15.90 0.77 8.87
CA LYS A 301 17.09 0.06 8.35
C LYS A 301 16.79 -0.72 7.07
N GLN A 302 15.60 -1.30 6.96
CA GLN A 302 15.18 -2.00 5.75
C GLN A 302 14.92 -1.04 4.58
N ASN A 303 14.25 0.10 4.82
CA ASN A 303 14.02 1.11 3.80
C ASN A 303 13.80 2.51 4.41
N GLN A 304 14.82 3.36 4.31
CA GLN A 304 14.79 4.73 4.87
C GLN A 304 13.96 5.72 4.03
N ASN A 305 13.39 5.28 2.91
CA ASN A 305 12.63 6.11 1.99
C ASN A 305 11.21 5.56 1.75
N ASN A 306 10.72 4.64 2.60
CA ASN A 306 9.34 4.21 2.55
C ASN A 306 8.45 5.23 3.27
N ARG A 307 7.51 5.84 2.54
CA ARG A 307 6.60 6.87 3.08
C ARG A 307 5.85 6.46 4.35
N TYR A 308 5.42 5.19 4.44
CA TYR A 308 4.67 4.70 5.59
C TYR A 308 5.55 4.56 6.82
N VAL A 309 6.79 4.10 6.62
CA VAL A 309 7.78 3.95 7.69
C VAL A 309 8.20 5.33 8.20
N LEU A 310 8.40 6.30 7.30
CA LEU A 310 8.71 7.68 7.66
C LEU A 310 7.58 8.34 8.46
N GLU A 311 6.33 8.16 8.05
CA GLU A 311 5.15 8.63 8.80
C GLU A 311 5.07 7.99 10.19
N THR A 312 5.23 6.66 10.26
CA THR A 312 5.22 5.90 11.52
C THR A 312 6.35 6.33 12.46
N ALA A 313 7.54 6.59 11.92
CA ALA A 313 8.69 7.11 12.67
C ALA A 313 8.46 8.51 13.20
N ALA A 314 7.90 9.41 12.40
CA ALA A 314 7.53 10.74 12.87
C ALA A 314 6.51 10.68 14.02
N LYS A 315 5.46 9.85 13.87
CA LYS A 315 4.46 9.63 14.92
C LYS A 315 5.09 9.08 16.20
N ASN A 316 6.03 8.13 16.08
CA ASN A 316 6.73 7.55 17.23
C ASN A 316 7.51 8.61 18.02
N LEU A 317 8.32 9.40 17.30
CA LEU A 317 9.15 10.46 17.88
C LEU A 317 8.31 11.52 18.60
N LEU A 318 7.18 11.93 18.02
CA LEU A 318 6.29 12.93 18.62
C LEU A 318 5.58 12.40 19.87
N ARG A 319 5.22 11.11 19.91
CA ARG A 319 4.65 10.46 21.11
C ARG A 319 5.67 10.36 22.24
N GLN A 320 6.90 9.93 21.95
CA GLN A 320 7.98 9.86 22.93
C GLN A 320 8.37 11.25 23.47
N ARG A 321 8.39 12.26 22.60
CA ARG A 321 8.66 13.66 22.96
C ARG A 321 7.77 14.14 24.11
N SER A 322 6.48 13.79 24.08
CA SER A 322 5.52 14.23 25.10
C SER A 322 5.77 13.62 26.48
N ARG A 323 6.61 12.57 26.57
CA ARG A 323 6.87 11.81 27.81
C ARG A 323 8.29 12.00 28.34
N THR A 324 9.24 12.45 27.53
CA THR A 324 10.61 12.69 28.00
C THR A 324 10.73 14.04 28.74
N ALA A 325 11.37 14.01 29.90
CA ALA A 325 11.69 15.21 30.68
C ALA A 325 12.90 15.97 30.09
N ASP A 326 13.74 15.32 29.28
CA ASP A 326 14.90 15.96 28.67
C ASP A 326 14.50 16.90 27.52
N GLU A 327 14.73 18.20 27.72
CA GLU A 327 14.40 19.22 26.73
C GLU A 327 15.20 19.07 25.42
N LEU A 328 16.44 18.58 25.49
CA LEU A 328 17.28 18.36 24.30
C LEU A 328 16.69 17.24 23.44
N ALA A 329 16.33 16.11 24.06
CA ALA A 329 15.66 15.00 23.39
C ALA A 329 14.32 15.42 22.77
N ARG A 330 13.56 16.31 23.43
CA ARG A 330 12.28 16.82 22.88
C ARG A 330 12.46 17.60 21.57
N VAL A 331 13.44 18.50 21.54
CA VAL A 331 13.76 19.30 20.34
C VAL A 331 14.30 18.40 19.23
N GLU A 332 15.19 17.46 19.56
CA GLU A 332 15.73 16.48 18.61
C GLU A 332 14.62 15.65 17.97
N ALA A 333 13.71 15.09 18.77
CA ALA A 333 12.59 14.28 18.29
C ALA A 333 11.69 15.08 17.34
N ALA A 334 11.37 16.34 17.68
CA ALA A 334 10.56 17.20 16.82
C ALA A 334 11.26 17.53 15.48
N ALA A 335 12.56 17.85 15.50
CA ALA A 335 13.33 18.14 14.29
C ALA A 335 13.46 16.92 13.35
N LYS A 336 13.68 15.73 13.93
CA LYS A 336 13.70 14.46 13.19
C LYS A 336 12.32 14.14 12.59
N ALA A 337 11.27 14.23 13.40
CA ALA A 337 9.90 13.96 12.97
C ALA A 337 9.51 14.86 11.79
N LEU A 338 9.79 16.16 11.87
CA LEU A 338 9.48 17.11 10.80
C LEU A 338 10.23 16.76 9.50
N THR A 339 11.48 16.31 9.61
CA THR A 339 12.27 15.87 8.45
C THR A 339 11.68 14.60 7.81
N PHE A 340 11.21 13.63 8.61
CA PHE A 340 10.56 12.43 8.09
C PHE A 340 9.19 12.72 7.46
N VAL A 341 8.36 13.54 8.10
CA VAL A 341 7.07 13.99 7.54
C VAL A 341 7.28 14.67 6.19
N PHE A 342 8.31 15.52 6.11
CA PHE A 342 8.66 16.20 4.87
C PHE A 342 9.09 15.23 3.76
N GLN A 343 9.95 14.24 4.08
CA GLN A 343 10.34 13.22 3.11
C GLN A 343 9.14 12.37 2.65
N ALA A 344 8.25 12.00 3.58
CA ALA A 344 7.04 11.26 3.28
C ALA A 344 6.09 12.04 2.37
N SER A 345 5.95 13.35 2.57
CA SER A 345 5.03 14.19 1.78
C SER A 345 5.43 14.28 0.31
N ARG A 346 6.73 14.34 0.00
CA ARG A 346 7.25 14.31 -1.39
C ARG A 346 6.93 13.01 -2.12
N LEU A 347 6.87 11.92 -1.38
CA LEU A 347 6.57 10.59 -1.91
C LEU A 347 5.06 10.32 -2.00
N GLU A 348 4.21 11.21 -1.45
CA GLU A 348 2.76 11.00 -1.32
C GLU A 348 1.95 11.69 -2.42
N SER A 349 1.22 10.89 -3.18
CA SER A 349 0.32 11.33 -4.25
C SER A 349 -1.14 11.44 -3.82
N ALA A 350 -1.54 10.82 -2.70
CA ALA A 350 -2.93 10.76 -2.25
C ALA A 350 -3.32 11.94 -1.34
N ILE A 351 -4.43 12.60 -1.66
CA ILE A 351 -4.95 13.80 -0.98
C ILE A 351 -5.26 13.53 0.51
N ILE A 352 -5.93 12.42 0.82
CA ILE A 352 -6.38 12.10 2.20
C ILE A 352 -5.19 11.94 3.16
N ARG A 353 -4.03 11.49 2.69
CA ARG A 353 -2.85 11.33 3.57
C ARG A 353 -2.09 12.62 3.79
N ARG A 354 -2.24 13.59 2.89
CA ARG A 354 -1.65 14.92 3.08
C ARG A 354 -2.20 15.61 4.33
N SER A 355 -3.45 15.36 4.73
CA SER A 355 -3.99 15.94 5.97
C SER A 355 -3.33 15.36 7.22
N SER A 356 -3.14 14.04 7.28
CA SER A 356 -2.46 13.38 8.40
C SER A 356 -1.00 13.84 8.53
N LEU A 357 -0.25 13.85 7.43
CA LEU A 357 1.12 14.38 7.41
C LEU A 357 1.16 15.87 7.79
N SER A 358 0.18 16.67 7.38
CA SER A 358 0.09 18.08 7.78
C SER A 358 -0.14 18.24 9.29
N SER A 359 -0.95 17.37 9.90
CA SER A 359 -1.17 17.36 11.35
C SER A 359 0.13 17.07 12.11
N LEU A 360 0.88 16.05 11.67
CA LEU A 360 2.18 15.71 12.27
C LEU A 360 3.21 16.84 12.10
N ALA A 361 3.26 17.48 10.92
CA ALA A 361 4.12 18.64 10.68
C ALA A 361 3.77 19.80 11.62
N ASN A 362 2.48 20.10 11.78
CA ASN A 362 2.02 21.17 12.66
C ASN A 362 2.41 20.90 14.13
N GLU A 363 2.23 19.67 14.60
CA GLU A 363 2.63 19.28 15.96
C GLU A 363 4.15 19.45 16.18
N ALA A 364 4.96 18.98 15.23
CA ALA A 364 6.41 19.11 15.29
C ALA A 364 6.86 20.59 15.25
N ILE A 365 6.25 21.43 14.42
CA ILE A 365 6.57 22.87 14.33
C ILE A 365 6.19 23.58 15.62
N GLN A 366 5.02 23.30 16.18
CA GLN A 366 4.59 23.89 17.47
C GLN A 366 5.60 23.52 18.58
N ALA A 367 6.10 22.29 18.57
CA ALA A 367 7.16 21.86 19.49
C ALA A 367 8.44 22.70 19.38
N LEU A 368 8.86 23.01 18.16
CA LEU A 368 10.09 23.77 17.90
C LEU A 368 9.95 25.28 18.12
N ARG A 369 8.72 25.82 18.08
CA ARG A 369 8.43 27.25 18.21
C ARG A 369 7.96 27.68 19.60
N GLY A 370 7.87 26.76 20.57
CA GLY A 370 7.56 27.12 21.95
C GLY A 370 8.60 28.07 22.56
N GLU A 371 8.18 28.93 23.49
CA GLU A 371 9.05 29.97 24.10
C GLU A 371 10.31 29.38 24.74
N SER A 372 10.21 28.21 25.38
CA SER A 372 11.37 27.51 25.96
C SER A 372 12.24 26.80 24.92
N ALA A 373 11.68 26.40 23.77
CA ALA A 373 12.38 25.61 22.76
C ALA A 373 13.49 26.41 22.08
N GLN A 374 13.32 27.72 21.87
CA GLN A 374 14.32 28.57 21.22
C GLN A 374 15.65 28.60 22.00
N ALA A 375 15.59 28.73 23.33
CA ALA A 375 16.79 28.70 24.17
C ALA A 375 17.51 27.34 24.11
N VAL A 376 16.74 26.24 24.06
CA VAL A 376 17.27 24.88 23.94
C VAL A 376 17.92 24.66 22.57
N ILE A 377 17.30 25.15 21.49
CA ILE A 377 17.85 25.07 20.13
C ILE A 377 19.22 25.77 20.05
N GLU A 378 19.34 26.99 20.60
CA GLU A 378 20.62 27.70 20.62
C GLU A 378 21.66 26.98 21.49
N ARG A 379 21.24 26.41 22.63
CA ARG A 379 22.11 25.55 23.45
C ARG A 379 22.60 24.34 22.67
N MET A 380 21.74 23.65 21.92
CA MET A 380 22.11 22.52 21.07
C MET A 380 23.12 22.92 19.98
N CYS A 381 22.94 24.08 19.35
CA CYS A 381 23.88 24.61 18.37
C CYS A 381 25.25 24.88 19.01
N ASN A 382 25.29 25.48 20.20
CA ASN A 382 26.53 25.73 20.94
C ASN A 382 27.25 24.44 21.38
N LEU A 383 26.48 23.36 21.60
CA LEU A 383 27.01 22.01 21.84
C LEU A 383 27.37 21.26 20.55
N ASN A 384 27.33 21.93 19.39
CA ASN A 384 27.62 21.36 18.08
C ASN A 384 26.70 20.16 17.71
N SER A 385 25.51 20.08 18.30
CA SER A 385 24.54 19.02 17.99
C SER A 385 23.92 19.26 16.61
N PRO A 386 23.98 18.29 15.67
CA PRO A 386 23.40 18.44 14.33
C PRO A 386 21.89 18.77 14.38
N TYR A 387 21.17 18.19 15.35
CA TYR A 387 19.73 18.39 15.49
C TYR A 387 19.37 19.80 15.96
N GLY A 388 20.29 20.52 16.62
CA GLY A 388 20.12 21.95 16.92
C GLY A 388 20.06 22.79 15.65
N TYR A 389 20.99 22.56 14.71
CA TYR A 389 21.01 23.25 13.41
C TYR A 389 19.79 22.88 12.55
N LEU A 390 19.41 21.60 12.57
CA LEU A 390 18.21 21.12 11.89
C LEU A 390 16.95 21.81 12.43
N ALA A 391 16.78 21.84 13.75
CA ALA A 391 15.68 22.53 14.40
C ALA A 391 15.67 24.02 14.07
N LYS A 392 16.83 24.69 14.16
CA LYS A 392 16.99 26.12 13.86
C LYS A 392 16.60 26.44 12.42
N ALA A 393 17.02 25.63 11.45
CA ALA A 393 16.61 25.78 10.05
C ALA A 393 15.08 25.62 9.90
N TRP A 394 14.49 24.60 10.52
CA TRP A 394 13.03 24.39 10.49
C TRP A 394 12.23 25.55 11.07
N THR A 395 12.73 26.26 12.10
CA THR A 395 12.02 27.42 12.65
C THR A 395 11.84 28.56 11.64
N LYS A 396 12.75 28.68 10.67
CA LYS A 396 12.71 29.71 9.62
C LYS A 396 11.70 29.43 8.53
N ILE A 397 11.40 28.16 8.27
CA ILE A 397 10.49 27.77 7.20
C ILE A 397 9.03 28.04 7.67
N PRO A 398 8.27 28.92 6.99
CA PRO A 398 6.95 29.35 7.43
C PRO A 398 5.94 28.21 7.34
N GLN A 399 4.90 28.31 8.16
CA GLN A 399 3.73 27.45 8.03
C GLN A 399 2.90 27.98 6.86
N THR A 400 2.65 27.17 5.83
CA THR A 400 1.66 27.53 4.82
C THR A 400 0.29 27.66 5.51
N LYS A 401 -0.33 28.84 5.41
CA LYS A 401 -1.65 29.14 6.01
C LYS A 401 -2.82 28.39 5.34
N ARG A 402 -2.56 27.65 4.26
CA ARG A 402 -3.58 26.88 3.57
C ARG A 402 -3.66 25.50 4.21
N GLU A 403 -4.87 25.10 4.58
CA GLU A 403 -5.23 23.71 4.85
C GLU A 403 -4.92 22.87 3.60
N GLY A 404 -3.69 22.40 3.51
CA GLY A 404 -3.21 21.72 2.32
C GLY A 404 -1.70 21.71 2.29
N ALA A 405 -1.14 20.61 2.81
CA ALA A 405 0.22 20.10 2.62
C ALA A 405 1.37 21.11 2.71
N PHE A 406 2.32 20.83 3.60
CA PHE A 406 3.65 21.41 3.52
C PHE A 406 4.35 20.94 2.23
N VAL A 407 4.46 21.83 1.23
CA VAL A 407 5.14 21.55 -0.05
C VAL A 407 6.30 22.54 -0.18
N LEU A 408 7.53 22.03 -0.16
CA LEU A 408 8.74 22.87 -0.32
C LEU A 408 8.84 23.53 -1.69
N ASP A 409 8.19 22.97 -2.72
CA ASP A 409 8.20 23.54 -4.08
C ASP A 409 7.58 24.96 -4.13
N ASP A 410 6.76 25.33 -3.14
CA ASP A 410 6.15 26.66 -3.00
C ASP A 410 6.90 27.56 -1.98
N LEU A 411 8.06 27.14 -1.47
CA LEU A 411 8.85 27.90 -0.51
C LEU A 411 9.53 29.11 -1.19
N ASP A 412 9.44 30.28 -0.54
CA ASP A 412 10.16 31.47 -0.97
C ASP A 412 11.68 31.26 -0.95
N VAL A 413 12.35 31.69 -2.02
CA VAL A 413 13.79 31.48 -2.21
C VAL A 413 14.62 32.11 -1.09
N GLY A 414 14.24 33.29 -0.59
CA GLY A 414 14.98 33.96 0.49
C GLY A 414 14.91 33.19 1.79
N ILE A 415 13.74 32.62 2.11
CA ILE A 415 13.57 31.76 3.29
C ILE A 415 14.37 30.46 3.15
N ALA A 416 14.36 29.86 1.96
CA ALA A 416 15.15 28.66 1.68
C ALA A 416 16.65 28.94 1.83
N GLU A 417 17.12 30.11 1.40
CA GLU A 417 18.52 30.55 1.51
C GLU A 417 18.94 30.76 2.98
N GLU A 418 18.09 31.38 3.80
CA GLU A 418 18.34 31.52 5.24
C GLU A 418 18.48 30.16 5.93
N ALA A 419 17.53 29.25 5.69
CA ALA A 419 17.55 27.91 6.27
C ALA A 419 18.77 27.10 5.80
N LEU A 420 19.10 27.18 4.51
CA LEU A 420 20.26 26.52 3.93
C LEU A 420 21.57 27.03 4.54
N THR A 421 21.69 28.34 4.76
CA THR A 421 22.86 28.96 5.41
C THR A 421 23.05 28.42 6.82
N ILE A 422 21.97 28.31 7.61
CA ILE A 422 22.03 27.71 8.95
C ILE A 422 22.57 26.28 8.87
N LEU A 423 22.03 25.45 7.98
CA LEU A 423 22.47 24.06 7.85
C LEU A 423 23.94 23.95 7.44
N LYS A 424 24.43 24.85 6.56
CA LYS A 424 25.83 24.88 6.12
C LYS A 424 26.82 25.17 7.25
N THR A 425 26.38 25.81 8.34
CA THR A 425 27.21 26.09 9.53
C THR A 425 27.31 24.92 10.51
N SER A 426 26.60 23.82 10.28
CA SER A 426 26.67 22.66 11.18
C SER A 426 28.05 21.99 11.10
N PRO A 427 28.77 21.84 12.22
CA PRO A 427 30.10 21.22 12.24
C PRO A 427 30.06 19.69 12.10
N VAL A 428 28.92 19.08 12.40
CA VAL A 428 28.70 17.64 12.31
C VAL A 428 27.79 17.33 11.12
N ARG A 429 28.25 16.46 10.21
CA ARG A 429 27.49 16.03 9.04
C ARG A 429 26.60 14.83 9.40
N ASP A 430 25.34 15.11 9.71
CA ASP A 430 24.29 14.08 9.86
C ASP A 430 23.50 13.89 8.57
N LEU A 431 23.08 12.67 8.27
CA LEU A 431 22.35 12.33 7.05
C LEU A 431 21.08 13.16 6.85
N LEU A 432 20.34 13.48 7.92
CA LEU A 432 19.12 14.30 7.84
C LEU A 432 19.43 15.75 7.49
N ILE A 433 20.56 16.29 7.96
CA ILE A 433 21.05 17.62 7.55
C ILE A 433 21.36 17.61 6.06
N VAL A 434 22.13 16.64 5.58
CA VAL A 434 22.53 16.58 4.16
C VAL A 434 21.30 16.42 3.26
N LYS A 435 20.34 15.58 3.67
CA LYS A 435 19.06 15.45 2.97
C LYS A 435 18.33 16.79 2.89
N LEU A 436 18.14 17.51 3.99
CA LEU A 436 17.45 18.81 3.95
C LEU A 436 18.25 19.88 3.18
N GLN A 437 19.58 19.87 3.26
CA GLN A 437 20.43 20.75 2.46
C GLN A 437 20.22 20.53 0.97
N TYR A 438 20.17 19.27 0.51
CA TYR A 438 19.90 18.96 -0.90
C TYR A 438 18.58 19.58 -1.36
N GLU A 439 17.53 19.41 -0.57
CA GLU A 439 16.19 19.93 -0.90
C GLU A 439 16.18 21.45 -1.01
N LEU A 440 16.83 22.15 -0.08
CA LEU A 440 16.91 23.61 -0.11
C LEU A 440 17.86 24.11 -1.21
N GLU A 441 18.96 23.41 -1.49
CA GLU A 441 19.90 23.77 -2.56
C GLU A 441 19.25 23.70 -3.94
N VAL A 442 18.34 22.74 -4.16
CA VAL A 442 17.55 22.64 -5.39
C VAL A 442 16.65 23.87 -5.60
N ILE A 443 16.16 24.48 -4.52
CA ILE A 443 15.31 25.68 -4.56
C ILE A 443 16.15 26.94 -4.74
N VAL A 444 17.21 27.09 -3.94
CA VAL A 444 18.04 28.30 -3.90
C VAL A 444 18.92 28.41 -5.14
N ASN A 445 19.60 27.32 -5.52
CA ASN A 445 20.53 27.30 -6.65
C ASN A 445 20.17 26.13 -7.60
N PRO A 446 19.04 26.21 -8.34
CA PRO A 446 18.56 25.13 -9.17
C PRO A 446 19.54 24.71 -10.27
N GLN A 447 20.43 25.63 -10.68
CA GLN A 447 21.46 25.39 -11.69
C GLN A 447 22.83 25.02 -11.10
N ASP A 448 23.03 25.02 -9.77
CA ASP A 448 24.27 24.53 -9.16
C ASP A 448 24.30 23.00 -9.08
N PHE A 449 24.38 22.39 -10.26
CA PHE A 449 24.41 20.95 -10.43
C PHE A 449 25.60 20.27 -9.74
N LEU A 450 26.70 20.98 -9.48
CA LEU A 450 27.87 20.38 -8.84
C LEU A 450 27.61 20.24 -7.34
N SER A 451 27.13 21.31 -6.70
CA SER A 451 26.74 21.27 -5.29
C SER A 451 25.62 20.25 -5.04
N GLN A 452 24.60 20.23 -5.91
CA GLN A 452 23.52 19.23 -5.86
C GLN A 452 24.06 17.80 -5.98
N LEU A 453 24.99 17.53 -6.91
CA LEU A 453 25.59 16.21 -7.09
C LEU A 453 26.40 15.79 -5.87
N ASN A 454 27.21 16.69 -5.31
CA ASN A 454 28.04 16.42 -4.13
C ASN A 454 27.18 16.04 -2.92
N LEU A 455 26.06 16.72 -2.70
CA LEU A 455 25.12 16.39 -1.63
C LEU A 455 24.49 15.00 -1.83
N LEU A 456 24.11 14.64 -3.06
CA LEU A 456 23.59 13.31 -3.36
C LEU A 456 24.65 12.21 -3.23
N ASP A 457 25.90 12.49 -3.59
CA ASP A 457 27.03 11.57 -3.40
C ASP A 457 27.30 11.33 -1.91
N GLU A 458 27.18 12.35 -1.07
CA GLU A 458 27.31 12.22 0.37
C GLU A 458 26.16 11.41 0.98
N ILE A 459 24.91 11.63 0.55
CA ILE A 459 23.77 10.80 0.96
C ILE A 459 24.00 9.34 0.50
N ALA A 460 24.52 9.12 -0.71
CA ALA A 460 24.83 7.79 -1.24
C ALA A 460 25.91 7.06 -0.43
N ALA A 461 26.89 7.80 0.11
CA ALA A 461 27.95 7.23 0.94
C ALA A 461 27.42 6.60 2.24
N GLY A 462 26.22 6.99 2.69
CA GLY A 462 25.52 6.39 3.82
C GLY A 462 24.94 4.99 3.54
N GLY A 463 25.05 4.45 2.32
CA GLY A 463 24.60 3.11 1.95
C GLY A 463 23.47 3.08 0.92
N GLU A 464 23.17 1.88 0.38
CA GLU A 464 22.24 1.74 -0.75
C GLU A 464 20.81 2.21 -0.43
N GLN A 465 20.37 2.06 0.83
CA GLN A 465 19.02 2.45 1.29
C GLN A 465 18.88 3.94 1.63
N SER A 466 19.97 4.71 1.59
CA SER A 466 19.97 6.12 2.01
C SER A 466 19.35 7.06 0.97
N LEU A 467 19.53 6.75 -0.32
CA LEU A 467 18.91 7.46 -1.43
C LEU A 467 17.56 6.85 -1.81
N SER A 468 16.57 7.72 -2.06
CA SER A 468 15.31 7.31 -2.67
C SER A 468 15.53 7.00 -4.16
N LEU A 469 14.61 6.25 -4.78
CA LEU A 469 14.68 5.97 -6.22
C LEU A 469 14.64 7.26 -7.06
N GLN A 470 13.91 8.27 -6.60
CA GLN A 470 13.89 9.61 -7.19
C GLN A 470 15.27 10.27 -7.12
N HIS A 471 15.95 10.22 -5.97
CA HIS A 471 17.29 10.77 -5.82
C HIS A 471 18.33 10.07 -6.69
N TYR A 472 18.25 8.75 -6.85
CA TYR A 472 19.13 8.02 -7.78
C TYR A 472 18.94 8.48 -9.24
N VAL A 473 17.70 8.73 -9.67
CA VAL A 473 17.44 9.26 -11.02
C VAL A 473 18.01 10.67 -11.18
N GLU A 474 17.78 11.57 -10.22
CA GLU A 474 18.33 12.92 -10.24
C GLU A 474 19.86 12.91 -10.25
N ARG A 475 20.49 12.08 -9.40
CA ARG A 475 21.94 11.87 -9.36
C ARG A 475 22.49 11.39 -10.70
N ALA A 476 21.86 10.40 -11.34
CA ALA A 476 22.27 9.89 -12.63
C ALA A 476 22.20 10.96 -13.74
N VAL A 477 21.19 11.85 -13.71
CA VAL A 477 21.12 12.99 -14.64
C VAL A 477 22.21 14.03 -14.35
N LEU A 478 22.43 14.36 -13.07
CA LEU A 478 23.47 15.31 -12.66
C LEU A 478 24.88 14.83 -13.06
N LEU A 479 25.15 13.52 -12.99
CA LEU A 479 26.40 12.94 -13.50
C LEU A 479 26.58 13.19 -15.01
N TYR A 480 25.50 13.13 -15.82
CA TYR A 480 25.58 13.54 -17.22
C TYR A 480 25.88 15.04 -17.36
N MET A 481 25.23 15.89 -16.57
CA MET A 481 25.46 17.35 -16.60
C MET A 481 26.90 17.72 -16.22
N GLN A 482 27.54 16.93 -15.36
CA GLN A 482 28.91 17.15 -14.88
C GLN A 482 29.98 16.42 -15.71
N GLY A 483 29.64 15.87 -16.88
CA GLY A 483 30.61 15.22 -17.77
C GLY A 483 30.94 13.77 -17.42
N GLN A 484 30.37 13.20 -16.35
CA GLN A 484 30.61 11.83 -15.89
C GLN A 484 29.73 10.79 -16.63
N HIS A 485 29.69 10.86 -17.95
CA HIS A 485 28.69 10.18 -18.80
C HIS A 485 28.71 8.64 -18.70
N LYS A 486 29.89 8.02 -18.61
CA LYS A 486 30.00 6.55 -18.49
C LYS A 486 29.47 6.04 -17.16
N THR A 487 29.74 6.77 -16.08
CA THR A 487 29.21 6.48 -14.74
C THR A 487 27.69 6.62 -14.75
N ALA A 488 27.19 7.72 -15.31
CA ALA A 488 25.75 7.97 -15.44
C ALA A 488 25.01 6.88 -16.22
N ASP A 489 25.56 6.42 -17.37
CA ASP A 489 24.95 5.34 -18.15
C ASP A 489 24.90 4.02 -17.37
N LYS A 490 25.98 3.67 -16.66
CA LYS A 490 26.03 2.49 -15.80
C LYS A 490 24.97 2.55 -14.70
N GLU A 491 24.76 3.73 -14.13
CA GLU A 491 23.75 3.95 -13.10
C GLU A 491 22.33 3.81 -13.65
N PHE A 492 22.01 4.46 -14.78
CA PHE A 492 20.71 4.28 -15.43
C PHE A 492 20.42 2.82 -15.80
N ARG A 493 21.40 2.06 -16.28
CA ARG A 493 21.23 0.63 -16.56
C ARG A 493 20.80 -0.16 -15.32
N ARG A 494 21.34 0.18 -14.14
CA ARG A 494 20.97 -0.43 -12.85
C ARG A 494 19.59 0.03 -12.36
N LEU A 495 19.20 1.27 -12.65
CA LEU A 495 17.93 1.85 -12.20
C LEU A 495 16.72 1.39 -13.02
N ARG A 496 16.87 1.12 -14.31
CA ARG A 496 15.78 0.71 -15.21
C ARG A 496 14.86 -0.41 -14.68
N PRO A 497 15.36 -1.55 -14.14
CA PRO A 497 14.47 -2.56 -13.57
C PRO A 497 13.72 -2.02 -12.35
N LYS A 498 14.41 -1.36 -11.41
CA LYS A 498 13.82 -0.76 -10.20
C LYS A 498 12.73 0.26 -10.53
N VAL A 499 12.93 1.08 -11.57
CA VAL A 499 11.93 2.08 -12.03
C VAL A 499 10.71 1.42 -12.66
N LYS A 500 10.87 0.30 -13.38
CA LYS A 500 9.74 -0.43 -13.97
C LYS A 500 8.88 -1.13 -12.91
N GLU A 501 9.49 -1.59 -11.84
CA GLU A 501 8.83 -2.28 -10.72
C GLU A 501 8.33 -1.31 -9.65
N ALA A 502 8.67 -0.02 -9.76
CA ALA A 502 8.29 0.99 -8.77
C ALA A 502 6.77 1.17 -8.72
N GLN A 503 6.22 1.08 -7.51
CA GLN A 503 4.80 1.37 -7.26
C GLN A 503 4.47 2.87 -7.36
N ASN A 504 5.46 3.74 -7.14
CA ASN A 504 5.32 5.19 -7.23
C ASN A 504 5.99 5.72 -8.51
N PRO A 505 5.38 6.71 -9.20
CA PRO A 505 5.97 7.28 -10.39
C PRO A 505 7.27 8.03 -10.05
N VAL A 506 8.32 7.74 -10.81
CA VAL A 506 9.60 8.43 -10.76
C VAL A 506 9.72 9.30 -12.01
N TYR A 507 10.16 10.54 -11.87
CA TYR A 507 10.24 11.48 -12.98
C TYR A 507 11.54 12.28 -12.96
N VAL A 508 11.91 12.86 -14.09
CA VAL A 508 13.03 13.81 -14.16
C VAL A 508 12.44 15.22 -13.98
N PRO A 509 12.86 15.97 -12.94
CA PRO A 509 12.38 17.33 -12.72
C PRO A 509 12.68 18.26 -13.90
N LEU A 510 11.86 19.29 -14.10
CA LEU A 510 11.97 20.19 -15.25
C LEU A 510 13.38 20.79 -15.40
N ARG A 511 14.00 21.17 -14.28
CA ARG A 511 15.37 21.73 -14.24
C ARG A 511 16.45 20.78 -14.78
N LEU A 512 16.22 19.46 -14.72
CA LEU A 512 17.13 18.40 -15.17
C LEU A 512 16.68 17.75 -16.49
N ARG A 513 15.56 18.20 -17.07
CA ARG A 513 14.93 17.54 -18.22
C ARG A 513 15.79 17.53 -19.48
N TRP A 514 16.67 18.51 -19.64
CA TRP A 514 17.45 18.72 -20.86
C TRP A 514 18.92 18.84 -20.54
N LEU A 515 19.76 18.21 -21.36
CA LEU A 515 21.20 18.46 -21.32
C LEU A 515 21.45 19.93 -21.67
N LEU A 516 22.12 20.65 -20.77
CA LEU A 516 22.48 22.04 -20.97
C LEU A 516 23.93 22.15 -21.46
N ARG A 517 24.24 23.29 -22.09
CA ARG A 517 25.61 23.70 -22.37
C ARG A 517 26.40 23.88 -21.05
N PRO A 518 27.74 23.89 -21.07
CA PRO A 518 28.55 24.08 -19.86
C PRO A 518 28.25 25.38 -19.11
N ASP A 519 27.82 26.43 -19.81
CA ASP A 519 27.38 27.72 -19.26
C ASP A 519 25.95 27.69 -18.69
N LYS A 520 25.24 26.56 -18.84
CA LYS A 520 23.89 26.29 -18.35
C LYS A 520 22.81 27.25 -18.89
N SER A 521 23.13 28.04 -19.91
CA SER A 521 22.25 29.08 -20.46
C SER A 521 21.18 28.52 -21.39
N LYS A 522 21.54 27.48 -22.16
CA LYS A 522 20.71 26.89 -23.21
C LYS A 522 20.91 25.38 -23.30
N ARG A 523 19.96 24.72 -23.97
CA ARG A 523 20.05 23.30 -24.33
C ARG A 523 21.30 23.04 -25.20
N ALA A 524 22.00 21.96 -24.92
CA ALA A 524 23.14 21.53 -25.70
C ALA A 524 22.67 20.94 -27.05
N ILE A 525 23.26 21.41 -28.14
CA ILE A 525 23.10 20.78 -29.46
C ILE A 525 24.20 19.74 -29.59
N CYS A 526 23.79 18.49 -29.68
CA CYS A 526 24.67 17.34 -29.76
C CYS A 526 24.74 16.78 -31.18
N SER A 527 25.80 16.04 -31.45
CA SER A 527 26.08 15.33 -32.70
C SER A 527 25.92 13.84 -32.45
N ALA A 528 24.92 13.22 -33.07
CA ALA A 528 24.64 11.81 -32.94
C ALA A 528 24.97 11.05 -34.24
N ARG A 529 25.45 9.81 -34.09
CA ARG A 529 25.69 8.88 -35.20
C ARG A 529 24.90 7.61 -34.95
N VAL A 530 24.01 7.24 -35.87
CA VAL A 530 23.20 6.01 -35.76
C VAL A 530 24.12 4.81 -35.61
N ALA A 531 23.90 4.01 -34.58
CA ALA A 531 24.69 2.81 -34.30
C ALA A 531 24.01 1.58 -34.89
N ASP A 532 24.80 0.53 -35.13
CA ASP A 532 24.29 -0.75 -35.59
C ASP A 532 23.68 -1.51 -34.41
N SER A 533 22.35 -1.56 -34.33
CA SER A 533 21.65 -2.23 -33.24
C SER A 533 21.41 -3.70 -33.58
N ASN A 534 22.41 -4.55 -33.37
CA ASN A 534 22.31 -5.99 -33.65
C ASN A 534 21.31 -6.77 -32.75
N SER A 535 20.64 -6.12 -31.79
CA SER A 535 19.87 -6.83 -30.75
C SER A 535 18.59 -6.14 -30.23
N SER A 536 18.21 -4.95 -30.71
CA SER A 536 17.03 -4.23 -30.20
C SER A 536 16.09 -3.74 -31.30
N ALA A 537 14.79 -3.97 -31.14
CA ALA A 537 13.75 -3.38 -32.00
C ALA A 537 13.70 -1.84 -31.98
N ARG A 538 14.46 -1.19 -31.08
CA ARG A 538 14.52 0.27 -30.93
C ARG A 538 15.83 0.83 -31.49
N LEU A 539 15.74 1.97 -32.18
CA LEU A 539 16.89 2.65 -32.77
C LEU A 539 17.75 3.32 -31.69
N VAL A 540 19.06 3.21 -31.85
CA VAL A 540 20.08 3.82 -30.97
C VAL A 540 21.10 4.61 -31.77
N ALA A 541 21.63 5.68 -31.17
CA ALA A 541 22.71 6.46 -31.74
C ALA A 541 23.79 6.76 -30.69
N LYS A 542 25.05 6.82 -31.12
CA LYS A 542 26.19 7.23 -30.30
C LYS A 542 26.29 8.75 -30.31
N VAL A 543 26.25 9.36 -29.14
CA VAL A 543 26.29 10.83 -28.98
C VAL A 543 27.70 11.28 -28.64
N ARG A 544 28.31 12.12 -29.48
CA ARG A 544 29.71 12.54 -29.33
C ARG A 544 29.95 13.27 -28.01
N GLU A 545 29.06 14.20 -27.67
CA GLU A 545 29.12 15.05 -26.49
C GLU A 545 28.86 14.27 -25.19
N LEU A 546 28.34 13.05 -25.28
CA LEU A 546 28.19 12.12 -24.15
C LEU A 546 29.25 11.00 -24.20
N SER A 547 30.44 11.26 -24.75
CA SER A 547 31.52 10.25 -24.85
C SER A 547 31.11 8.97 -25.60
N ASN A 548 30.31 9.13 -26.67
CA ASN A 548 29.79 8.05 -27.51
C ASN A 548 28.90 7.03 -26.78
N VAL A 549 28.24 7.44 -25.69
CA VAL A 549 27.18 6.65 -25.07
C VAL A 549 26.03 6.44 -26.07
N GLU A 550 25.45 5.24 -26.03
CA GLU A 550 24.32 4.85 -26.88
C GLU A 550 23.00 5.34 -26.26
N VAL A 551 22.27 6.14 -27.03
CA VAL A 551 21.04 6.79 -26.60
C VAL A 551 19.90 6.44 -27.56
N LEU A 552 18.73 6.18 -27.00
CA LEU A 552 17.53 5.84 -27.76
C LEU A 552 16.94 7.06 -28.47
N PHE A 553 16.38 6.86 -29.66
CA PHE A 553 15.66 7.90 -30.39
C PHE A 553 14.54 7.31 -31.26
N ASN A 554 13.63 8.17 -31.73
CA ASN A 554 12.59 7.81 -32.69
C ASN A 554 12.82 8.56 -34.01
N ALA A 555 13.09 7.84 -35.11
CA ALA A 555 13.35 8.44 -36.42
C ALA A 555 12.20 9.33 -36.93
N GLN A 556 10.95 8.99 -36.60
CA GLN A 556 9.78 9.75 -37.03
C GLN A 556 9.76 11.17 -36.46
N GLU A 557 10.29 11.37 -35.25
CA GLU A 557 10.42 12.70 -34.64
C GLU A 557 11.46 13.58 -35.36
N PHE A 558 12.37 12.98 -36.15
CA PHE A 558 13.31 13.68 -37.02
C PHE A 558 12.80 13.78 -38.46
N SER A 559 11.49 13.63 -38.67
CA SER A 559 10.83 13.68 -39.98
C SER A 559 11.36 12.63 -40.98
N LYS A 560 11.84 11.48 -40.48
CA LYS A 560 12.34 10.37 -41.30
C LYS A 560 11.62 9.08 -40.98
N SER A 561 11.25 8.33 -42.02
CA SER A 561 10.66 6.99 -41.86
C SER A 561 11.69 5.97 -41.33
N ARG A 562 12.95 6.09 -41.75
CA ARG A 562 14.10 5.35 -41.20
C ARG A 562 15.36 6.22 -41.21
N MET A 563 16.32 5.89 -40.35
CA MET A 563 17.68 6.44 -40.39
C MET A 563 18.69 5.29 -40.52
N GLY A 564 19.65 5.41 -41.43
CA GLY A 564 20.60 4.36 -41.75
C GLY A 564 21.74 4.27 -40.73
N VAL A 565 22.33 3.08 -40.56
CA VAL A 565 23.52 2.90 -39.71
C VAL A 565 24.64 3.82 -40.18
N GLY A 566 25.27 4.53 -39.25
CA GLY A 566 26.34 5.48 -39.51
C GLY A 566 25.89 6.88 -39.94
N GLU A 567 24.60 7.10 -40.17
CA GLU A 567 24.04 8.42 -40.48
C GLU A 567 24.26 9.38 -39.31
N GLN A 568 24.66 10.62 -39.62
CA GLN A 568 24.92 11.67 -38.64
C GLN A 568 23.80 12.71 -38.64
N PHE A 569 23.42 13.17 -37.45
CA PHE A 569 22.39 14.19 -37.29
C PHE A 569 22.63 15.02 -36.03
N LYS A 570 22.02 16.20 -35.99
CA LYS A 570 22.02 17.08 -34.82
C LYS A 570 20.77 16.81 -33.98
N CYS A 571 20.94 16.83 -32.66
CA CYS A 571 19.85 16.55 -31.73
C CYS A 571 20.04 17.31 -30.41
N GLN A 572 18.98 17.37 -29.62
CA GLN A 572 19.03 17.72 -28.20
C GLN A 572 18.84 16.44 -27.38
N VAL A 573 19.42 16.40 -26.17
CA VAL A 573 19.27 15.26 -25.26
C VAL A 573 18.27 15.64 -24.17
N THR A 574 17.20 14.86 -24.05
CA THR A 574 16.26 14.93 -22.93
C THR A 574 16.42 13.72 -22.02
N PHE A 575 16.13 13.89 -20.73
CA PHE A 575 16.21 12.83 -19.74
C PHE A 575 14.81 12.40 -19.29
N SER A 576 14.65 11.09 -19.13
CA SER A 576 13.49 10.45 -18.51
C SER A 576 13.96 9.54 -17.38
N ALA A 577 13.03 9.00 -16.58
CA ALA A 577 13.37 8.03 -15.54
C ALA A 577 14.04 6.74 -16.09
N MET A 578 13.89 6.47 -17.40
CA MET A 578 14.52 5.33 -18.08
C MET A 578 15.90 5.65 -18.68
N GLY A 579 16.34 6.90 -18.59
CA GLY A 579 17.59 7.40 -19.15
C GLY A 579 17.42 8.46 -20.25
N PRO A 580 18.52 8.81 -20.94
CA PRO A 580 18.51 9.82 -21.99
C PRO A 580 17.76 9.35 -23.25
N PHE A 581 17.17 10.32 -23.95
CA PHE A 581 16.54 10.17 -25.26
C PHE A 581 16.92 11.35 -26.17
N LEU A 582 17.03 11.10 -27.47
CA LEU A 582 17.33 12.15 -28.46
C LEU A 582 16.05 12.76 -29.01
N LYS A 583 16.04 14.09 -29.09
CA LYS A 583 14.99 14.90 -29.73
C LYS A 583 15.56 15.74 -30.86
N PRO A 584 14.75 16.11 -31.87
CA PRO A 584 15.16 17.08 -32.88
C PRO A 584 15.57 18.41 -32.23
N VAL A 585 16.37 19.20 -32.96
CA VAL A 585 16.73 20.54 -32.49
C VAL A 585 15.53 21.45 -32.71
N ASP A 586 14.88 21.86 -31.62
CA ASP A 586 13.84 22.89 -31.66
C ASP A 586 14.45 24.21 -32.19
N GLN A 587 13.81 24.83 -33.18
CA GLN A 587 14.29 26.10 -33.75
C GLN A 587 13.95 27.33 -32.87
N GLU A 588 13.15 27.16 -31.80
CA GLU A 588 12.62 28.27 -30.97
C GLU A 588 12.88 28.14 -29.44
N ALA A 589 14.01 27.57 -29.01
CA ALA A 589 14.36 27.47 -27.57
C ALA A 589 15.62 28.26 -27.16
#